data_AF-A0A1F8XQL6-F1
#
_entry.id   AF-A0A1F8XQL6-F1
#
_cell.length_a   1.000
_cell.length_b   1.000
_cell.length_c   1.000
_cell.angle_alpha   90.00
_cell.angle_beta   90.00
_cell.angle_gamma   90.00
#
_symmetry.space_group_name_H-M   'P 1'
#
loop_
_entity.id
_entity.type
_entity.pdbx_description
1 polymer ?
#
loop_
_entity_poly.entity_id
_entity_poly.type
_entity_poly.pdbx_seq_one_letter_code
_entity_poly.pdbx_strand_id
1 'polypeptide(L)'
;MARRFVILFLAASLSLAITACKKEEPKPEEPIKKAQPAAQAAPQAAPASIDASAKADASVEASRRRNPFQSHILLLRGTADGPRKIKGPLECCELALFKVHAIVAARDGAFALAQAPDGKRYVVRKGDVIGTKEGKVIKIDGRAITVREFTRDQEGKVISTDDTDLKLPAERR
;
A
#
# COMPACT_ATOMS: atom_id res chain seq x y z
N MET A 1 -0.69 -53.46 33.83
CA MET A 1 -1.95 -53.38 33.05
C MET A 1 -2.22 -51.96 32.54
N ALA A 2 -2.32 -50.94 33.41
CA ALA A 2 -2.68 -49.56 33.03
C ALA A 2 -1.79 -48.92 31.94
N ARG A 3 -0.48 -49.16 31.97
CA ARG A 3 0.47 -48.56 31.01
C ARG A 3 0.30 -49.09 29.57
N ARG A 4 -0.18 -50.34 29.41
CA ARG A 4 -0.51 -50.93 28.10
C ARG A 4 -1.83 -50.39 27.55
N PHE A 5 -2.81 -50.14 28.43
CA PHE A 5 -4.08 -49.49 28.07
C PHE A 5 -3.89 -48.02 27.68
N VAL A 6 -3.00 -47.28 28.35
CA VAL A 6 -2.69 -45.88 28.01
C VAL A 6 -2.01 -45.77 26.64
N ILE A 7 -1.10 -46.70 26.30
CA ILE A 7 -0.44 -46.72 24.97
C ILE A 7 -1.44 -47.08 23.87
N LEU A 8 -2.35 -48.03 24.12
CA LEU A 8 -3.41 -48.37 23.17
C LEU A 8 -4.42 -47.22 22.97
N PHE A 9 -4.78 -46.50 24.04
CA PHE A 9 -5.64 -45.32 23.95
C PHE A 9 -4.96 -44.15 23.21
N LEU A 10 -3.68 -43.91 23.44
CA LEU A 10 -2.91 -42.85 22.77
C LEU A 10 -2.70 -43.14 21.27
N ALA A 11 -2.51 -44.41 20.91
CA ALA A 11 -2.41 -44.85 19.52
C ALA A 11 -3.76 -44.77 18.77
N ALA A 12 -4.87 -45.09 19.46
CA ALA A 12 -6.21 -44.94 18.91
C ALA A 12 -6.62 -43.47 18.73
N SER A 13 -6.22 -42.56 19.64
CA SER A 13 -6.49 -41.12 19.49
C SER A 13 -5.66 -40.46 18.40
N LEU A 14 -4.43 -40.94 18.14
CA LEU A 14 -3.56 -40.41 17.09
C LEU A 14 -4.04 -40.83 15.68
N SER A 15 -4.74 -41.95 15.56
CA SER A 15 -5.30 -42.46 14.31
C SER A 15 -6.56 -41.70 13.86
N LEU A 16 -7.27 -41.05 14.79
CA LEU A 16 -8.51 -40.32 14.52
C LEU A 16 -8.28 -38.86 14.05
N ALA A 17 -7.04 -38.37 14.12
CA ALA A 17 -6.70 -36.98 13.77
C ALA A 17 -6.26 -36.77 12.30
N ILE A 18 -6.12 -37.83 11.50
CA ILE A 18 -5.52 -37.75 10.15
C ILE A 18 -6.57 -37.85 9.01
N THR A 19 -7.85 -38.11 9.33
CA THR A 19 -8.92 -38.26 8.31
C THR A 19 -9.81 -37.03 8.10
N ALA A 20 -9.48 -35.87 8.68
CA ALA A 20 -10.29 -34.65 8.58
C ALA A 20 -9.76 -33.58 7.59
N CYS A 21 -8.92 -33.95 6.62
CA CYS A 21 -8.59 -33.08 5.49
C CYS A 21 -9.60 -33.27 4.36
N LYS A 22 -10.80 -32.70 4.53
CA LYS A 22 -11.76 -32.52 3.44
C LYS A 22 -11.40 -31.23 2.71
N LYS A 23 -10.63 -31.38 1.63
CA LYS A 23 -10.20 -30.29 0.74
C LYS A 23 -11.34 -29.99 -0.22
N GLU A 24 -12.04 -28.89 0.00
CA GLU A 24 -13.09 -28.37 -0.86
C GLU A 24 -12.44 -27.43 -1.88
N GLU A 25 -12.40 -27.84 -3.14
CA GLU A 25 -11.87 -27.05 -4.25
C GLU A 25 -12.93 -26.03 -4.71
N PRO A 26 -12.54 -24.77 -4.97
CA PRO A 26 -13.47 -23.74 -5.41
C PRO A 26 -13.91 -24.00 -6.85
N LYS A 27 -15.24 -24.04 -7.03
CA LYS A 27 -15.94 -24.17 -8.30
C LYS A 27 -15.48 -23.08 -9.28
N PRO A 28 -15.12 -23.43 -10.54
CA PRO A 28 -14.77 -22.46 -11.56
C PRO A 28 -15.91 -21.47 -11.81
N GLU A 29 -15.63 -20.18 -11.67
CA GLU A 29 -16.54 -19.09 -12.03
C GLU A 29 -16.82 -19.15 -13.54
N GLU A 30 -18.10 -19.23 -13.89
CA GLU A 30 -18.54 -19.14 -15.28
C GLU A 30 -18.19 -17.77 -15.86
N PRO A 31 -17.62 -17.69 -17.07
CA PRO A 31 -17.29 -16.42 -17.69
C PRO A 31 -18.59 -15.70 -18.03
N ILE A 32 -18.86 -14.61 -17.30
CA ILE A 32 -19.91 -13.65 -17.64
C ILE A 32 -19.60 -13.12 -19.04
N LYS A 33 -20.42 -13.53 -20.00
CA LYS A 33 -20.40 -13.03 -21.38
C LYS A 33 -20.47 -11.50 -21.33
N LYS A 34 -19.41 -10.83 -21.78
CA LYS A 34 -19.47 -9.40 -22.10
C LYS A 34 -20.63 -9.19 -23.06
N ALA A 35 -21.60 -8.37 -22.65
CA ALA A 35 -22.63 -7.90 -23.56
C ALA A 35 -21.93 -7.15 -24.71
N GLN A 36 -22.06 -7.70 -25.90
CA GLN A 36 -21.59 -7.12 -27.14
C GLN A 36 -22.54 -5.96 -27.49
N PRO A 37 -22.04 -4.72 -27.68
CA PRO A 37 -22.88 -3.63 -28.16
C PRO A 37 -23.49 -4.02 -29.50
N ALA A 38 -24.82 -4.01 -29.56
CA ALA A 38 -25.56 -4.24 -30.79
C ALA A 38 -25.11 -3.24 -31.86
N ALA A 39 -24.98 -3.78 -33.07
CA ALA A 39 -24.44 -3.14 -34.24
C ALA A 39 -25.09 -1.79 -34.55
N GLN A 40 -24.22 -0.88 -34.97
CA GLN A 40 -24.49 0.40 -35.61
C GLN A 40 -25.46 0.21 -36.78
N ALA A 41 -26.58 0.93 -36.75
CA ALA A 41 -27.35 1.22 -37.96
C ALA A 41 -26.74 2.45 -38.64
N ALA A 42 -26.35 2.26 -39.90
CA ALA A 42 -25.77 3.27 -40.77
C ALA A 42 -26.86 4.19 -41.39
N PRO A 43 -26.46 5.31 -42.01
CA PRO A 43 -27.16 6.61 -41.96
C PRO A 43 -28.21 6.82 -43.05
N GLN A 44 -29.25 7.58 -42.71
CA GLN A 44 -30.12 8.24 -43.68
C GLN A 44 -29.74 9.72 -43.81
N ALA A 45 -29.75 10.17 -45.06
CA ALA A 45 -29.10 11.35 -45.59
C ALA A 45 -29.65 12.70 -45.10
N ALA A 46 -28.75 13.68 -45.12
CA ALA A 46 -28.92 15.12 -44.89
C ALA A 46 -29.90 15.76 -45.92
N PRO A 47 -30.38 17.03 -45.77
CA PRO A 47 -29.53 18.20 -45.52
C PRO A 47 -30.14 19.32 -44.65
N ALA A 48 -29.32 19.97 -43.85
CA ALA A 48 -29.43 21.42 -43.64
C ALA A 48 -28.16 21.91 -42.96
N SER A 49 -27.33 22.59 -43.74
CA SER A 49 -26.31 23.51 -43.26
C SER A 49 -26.97 24.55 -42.37
N ILE A 50 -26.84 24.40 -41.06
CA ILE A 50 -27.10 25.48 -40.11
C ILE A 50 -25.76 25.77 -39.41
N ASP A 51 -25.16 26.86 -39.89
CA ASP A 51 -24.21 27.73 -39.22
C ASP A 51 -23.06 27.08 -38.46
N ALA A 52 -21.97 26.83 -39.20
CA ALA A 52 -20.66 26.54 -38.63
C ALA A 52 -20.09 27.72 -37.81
N SER A 53 -20.56 28.95 -38.02
CA SER A 53 -20.13 30.14 -37.24
C SER A 53 -20.77 30.23 -35.85
N ALA A 54 -22.03 29.80 -35.68
CA ALA A 54 -22.70 29.88 -34.37
C ALA A 54 -22.14 28.88 -33.35
N LYS A 55 -21.51 27.79 -33.80
CA LYS A 55 -20.88 26.78 -32.93
C LYS A 55 -19.51 27.21 -32.39
N ALA A 56 -18.81 28.09 -33.11
CA ALA A 56 -17.50 28.58 -32.68
C ALA A 56 -17.64 29.59 -31.53
N ASP A 57 -18.55 30.55 -31.64
CA ASP A 57 -18.77 31.58 -30.61
C ASP A 57 -19.40 31.01 -29.33
N ALA A 58 -20.34 30.07 -29.45
CA ALA A 58 -20.94 29.39 -28.30
C ALA A 58 -19.92 28.52 -27.54
N SER A 59 -18.96 27.91 -28.25
CA SER A 59 -17.91 27.09 -27.63
C SER A 59 -16.95 27.95 -26.80
N VAL A 60 -16.60 29.15 -27.27
CA VAL A 60 -15.68 30.07 -26.58
C VAL A 60 -16.34 30.66 -25.33
N GLU A 61 -17.61 31.07 -25.42
CA GLU A 61 -18.38 31.59 -24.27
C GLU A 61 -18.64 30.50 -23.20
N ALA A 62 -18.89 29.25 -23.62
CA ALA A 62 -19.04 28.11 -22.72
C ALA A 62 -17.75 27.79 -21.94
N SER A 63 -16.57 27.91 -22.58
CA SER A 63 -15.27 27.76 -21.90
C SER A 63 -14.92 28.92 -20.98
N ARG A 64 -15.55 30.08 -21.12
CA ARG A 64 -15.36 31.25 -20.25
C ARG A 64 -16.18 31.18 -18.96
N ARG A 65 -17.24 30.38 -18.93
CA ARG A 65 -18.05 30.14 -17.73
C ARG A 65 -17.39 29.09 -16.85
N ARG A 66 -17.25 29.39 -15.56
CA ARG A 66 -16.78 28.40 -14.57
C ARG A 66 -17.69 27.18 -14.62
N ASN A 67 -17.10 26.01 -14.82
CA ASN A 67 -17.83 24.76 -14.93
C ASN A 67 -18.55 24.47 -13.59
N PRO A 68 -19.90 24.41 -13.55
CA PRO A 68 -20.67 24.24 -12.33
C PRO A 68 -20.52 22.85 -11.70
N PHE A 69 -19.95 21.89 -12.42
CA PHE A 69 -19.70 20.53 -11.95
C PHE A 69 -18.24 20.26 -11.62
N GLN A 70 -17.35 21.24 -11.86
CA GLN A 70 -15.96 21.09 -11.48
C GLN A 70 -15.82 21.31 -9.98
N SER A 71 -15.40 20.26 -9.26
CA SER A 71 -15.35 20.31 -7.80
C SER A 71 -14.37 21.39 -7.34
N HIS A 72 -14.81 22.28 -6.45
CA HIS A 72 -13.98 23.35 -5.92
C HIS A 72 -12.74 22.81 -5.17
N ILE A 73 -12.85 21.64 -4.53
CA ILE A 73 -11.75 20.97 -3.83
C ILE A 73 -10.59 20.61 -4.77
N LEU A 74 -10.86 20.20 -6.01
CA LEU A 74 -9.81 19.90 -6.99
C LEU A 74 -9.09 21.17 -7.47
N LEU A 75 -9.79 22.31 -7.57
CA LEU A 75 -9.16 23.59 -7.91
C LEU A 75 -8.25 24.05 -6.76
N LEU A 76 -8.73 23.98 -5.52
CA LEU A 76 -7.96 24.37 -4.33
C LEU A 76 -6.75 23.46 -4.09
N ARG A 77 -6.86 22.15 -4.39
CA ARG A 77 -5.74 21.20 -4.32
C ARG A 77 -4.62 21.50 -5.32
N GLY A 78 -4.90 22.26 -6.39
CA GLY A 78 -3.92 22.60 -7.41
C GLY A 78 -3.12 23.87 -7.14
N THR A 79 -3.52 24.72 -6.17
CA THR A 79 -3.10 26.13 -6.14
C THR A 79 -2.24 26.57 -4.95
N ALA A 80 -1.68 25.70 -4.12
CA ALA A 80 -0.77 26.18 -3.06
C ALA A 80 0.30 25.22 -2.61
N ASP A 81 0.03 23.91 -2.57
CA ASP A 81 1.00 22.89 -2.23
C ASP A 81 0.55 21.63 -2.94
N GLY A 82 1.47 20.84 -3.51
CA GLY A 82 1.14 19.55 -4.11
C GLY A 82 0.33 18.66 -3.15
N PRO A 83 -0.30 17.58 -3.64
CA PRO A 83 -1.16 16.74 -2.80
C PRO A 83 -0.41 16.33 -1.52
N ARG A 84 -0.88 16.83 -0.37
CA ARG A 84 -0.30 16.48 0.94
C ARG A 84 -0.26 14.96 1.05
N LYS A 85 0.94 14.38 1.02
CA LYS A 85 1.14 12.94 1.14
C LYS A 85 0.50 12.47 2.44
N ILE A 86 -0.40 11.51 2.35
CA ILE A 86 -1.02 10.89 3.53
C ILE A 86 0.09 10.12 4.24
N LYS A 87 0.45 10.57 5.44
CA LYS A 87 1.49 9.93 6.26
C LYS A 87 0.96 8.63 6.85
N GLY A 88 1.75 7.56 6.73
CA GLY A 88 1.45 6.26 7.32
C GLY A 88 1.79 6.17 8.81
N PRO A 89 1.42 5.06 9.47
CA PRO A 89 1.75 4.84 10.89
C PRO A 89 3.26 4.83 11.19
N LEU A 90 4.10 4.43 10.23
CA LEU A 90 5.55 4.43 10.36
C LEU A 90 6.18 5.83 10.27
N GLU A 91 5.43 6.82 9.76
CA GLU A 91 5.87 8.21 9.59
C GLU A 91 5.40 9.12 10.74
N CYS A 92 4.90 8.53 11.85
CA CYS A 92 4.28 9.25 12.96
C CYS A 92 5.27 9.86 13.96
N CYS A 93 6.48 9.30 14.06
CA CYS A 93 7.45 9.61 15.11
C CYS A 93 8.87 9.65 14.55
N GLU A 94 9.83 10.17 15.30
CA GLU A 94 11.24 10.20 14.88
C GLU A 94 11.89 8.82 14.92
N LEU A 95 12.88 8.57 14.07
CA LEU A 95 13.56 7.27 13.98
C LEU A 95 14.17 6.79 15.30
N ALA A 96 14.71 7.71 16.11
CA ALA A 96 15.33 7.40 17.39
C ALA A 96 14.37 6.76 18.41
N LEU A 97 13.05 6.97 18.24
CA LEU A 97 12.02 6.39 19.10
C LEU A 97 11.63 4.97 18.67
N PHE A 98 11.97 4.57 17.44
CA PHE A 98 11.72 3.22 16.97
C PHE A 98 12.76 2.24 17.52
N LYS A 99 12.29 1.05 17.90
CA LYS A 99 13.14 -0.04 18.38
C LYS A 99 13.01 -1.24 17.47
N VAL A 100 14.13 -1.76 16.98
CA VAL A 100 14.14 -3.01 16.21
C VAL A 100 14.04 -4.18 17.20
N HIS A 101 13.03 -5.03 17.07
CA HIS A 101 12.82 -6.19 17.94
C HIS A 101 13.30 -7.49 17.33
N ALA A 102 13.20 -7.61 16.01
CA ALA A 102 13.62 -8.81 15.31
C ALA A 102 14.00 -8.48 13.87
N ILE A 103 14.89 -9.26 13.31
CA ILE A 103 15.21 -9.26 11.87
C ILE A 103 15.10 -10.70 11.39
N VAL A 104 14.30 -10.90 10.36
CA VAL A 104 13.99 -12.22 9.80
C VAL A 104 14.46 -12.24 8.36
N ALA A 105 15.34 -13.19 8.04
CA ALA A 105 15.71 -13.50 6.67
C ALA A 105 14.75 -14.55 6.11
N ALA A 106 14.02 -14.20 5.04
CA ALA A 106 13.19 -15.13 4.28
C ALA A 106 13.74 -15.31 2.86
N ARG A 107 13.24 -16.32 2.13
CA ARG A 107 13.64 -16.57 0.73
C ARG A 107 13.36 -15.36 -0.18
N ASP A 108 12.28 -14.64 0.11
CA ASP A 108 11.83 -13.47 -0.67
C ASP A 108 12.44 -12.15 -0.18
N GLY A 109 13.43 -12.22 0.72
CA GLY A 109 14.12 -11.07 1.28
C GLY A 109 14.05 -10.98 2.79
N ALA A 110 14.85 -10.07 3.36
CA ALA A 110 14.83 -9.79 4.78
C ALA A 110 13.73 -8.75 5.12
N PHE A 111 13.13 -8.91 6.29
CA PHE A 111 12.25 -7.92 6.89
C PHE A 111 12.58 -7.79 8.37
N ALA A 112 12.23 -6.66 8.96
CA ALA A 112 12.45 -6.39 10.36
C ALA A 112 11.14 -6.05 11.07
N LEU A 113 11.08 -6.34 12.36
CA LEU A 113 9.97 -5.95 13.23
C LEU A 113 10.39 -4.71 14.02
N ALA A 114 9.86 -3.55 13.64
CA ALA A 114 10.11 -2.28 14.33
C ALA A 114 8.94 -1.95 15.27
N GLN A 115 9.24 -1.61 16.52
CA GLN A 115 8.27 -1.11 17.48
C GLN A 115 8.28 0.42 17.46
N ALA A 116 7.12 1.01 17.25
CA ALA A 116 6.89 2.45 17.39
C ALA A 116 6.70 2.83 18.88
N PRO A 117 6.81 4.12 19.25
CA PRO A 117 6.63 4.57 20.63
C PRO A 117 5.22 4.35 21.18
N ASP A 118 4.23 4.11 20.32
CA ASP A 118 2.88 3.67 20.69
C ASP A 118 2.83 2.22 21.23
N GLY A 119 3.97 1.52 21.22
CA GLY A 119 4.11 0.13 21.63
C GLY A 119 3.73 -0.87 20.55
N LYS A 120 3.14 -0.43 19.43
CA LYS A 120 2.75 -1.29 18.31
C LYS A 120 3.97 -1.65 17.48
N ARG A 121 3.89 -2.83 16.87
CA ARG A 121 4.98 -3.41 16.08
C ARG A 121 4.55 -3.52 14.62
N TYR A 122 5.42 -3.07 13.73
CA TYR A 122 5.21 -3.03 12.30
C TYR A 122 6.30 -3.84 11.61
N VAL A 123 5.92 -4.52 10.54
CA VAL A 123 6.87 -5.20 9.66
C VAL A 123 7.40 -4.17 8.67
N VAL A 124 8.72 -4.08 8.58
CA VAL A 124 9.44 -3.12 7.75
C VAL A 124 10.31 -3.88 6.75
N ARG A 125 10.21 -3.50 5.48
CA ARG A 125 10.94 -4.06 4.35
C ARG A 125 11.83 -3.00 3.70
N LYS A 126 12.75 -3.45 2.84
CA LYS A 126 13.54 -2.55 2.01
C LYS A 126 12.62 -1.68 1.16
N GLY A 127 12.84 -0.37 1.19
CA GLY A 127 12.07 0.63 0.45
C GLY A 127 10.93 1.29 1.24
N ASP A 128 10.55 0.74 2.39
CA ASP A 128 9.54 1.34 3.26
C ASP A 128 10.00 2.69 3.80
N VAL A 129 9.03 3.56 4.10
CA VAL A 129 9.26 4.87 4.69
C VAL A 129 8.95 4.81 6.18
N ILE A 130 9.90 5.24 7.00
CA ILE A 130 9.85 5.26 8.45
C ILE A 130 10.43 6.57 8.96
N GLY A 131 9.86 7.09 10.04
CA GLY A 131 10.29 8.37 10.61
C GLY A 131 9.54 9.58 10.05
N THR A 132 9.57 10.69 10.80
CA THR A 132 9.02 11.98 10.39
C THR A 132 9.77 12.63 9.23
N LYS A 133 11.05 12.30 9.06
CA LYS A 133 11.95 12.81 8.01
C LYS A 133 11.95 11.96 6.73
N GLU A 134 10.85 11.25 6.48
CA GLU A 134 10.67 10.38 5.31
C GLU A 134 11.83 9.38 5.11
N GLY A 135 12.32 8.82 6.21
CA GLY A 135 13.46 7.91 6.21
C GLY A 135 13.18 6.66 5.37
N LYS A 136 13.99 6.39 4.35
CA LYS A 136 13.82 5.23 3.48
C LYS A 136 14.73 4.09 3.91
N VAL A 137 14.17 2.90 4.06
CA VAL A 137 14.96 1.70 4.40
C VAL A 137 15.77 1.25 3.20
N ILE A 138 17.09 1.42 3.27
CA ILE A 138 17.99 1.07 2.16
C ILE A 138 18.53 -0.35 2.28
N LYS A 139 18.72 -0.84 3.51
CA LYS A 139 19.33 -2.14 3.79
C LYS A 139 18.82 -2.73 5.10
N ILE A 140 18.66 -4.05 5.12
CA ILE A 140 18.34 -4.82 6.33
C ILE A 140 19.42 -5.89 6.45
N ASP A 141 20.31 -5.70 7.43
CA ASP A 141 21.35 -6.65 7.81
C ASP A 141 20.89 -7.52 8.97
N GLY A 142 21.58 -8.62 9.28
CA GLY A 142 21.17 -9.55 10.34
C GLY A 142 21.12 -8.95 11.76
N ARG A 143 21.71 -7.77 11.98
CA ARG A 143 21.76 -7.10 13.29
C ARG A 143 21.32 -5.62 13.26
N ALA A 144 21.05 -5.05 12.10
CA ALA A 144 20.71 -3.64 11.98
C ALA A 144 19.87 -3.37 10.73
N ILE A 145 19.10 -2.30 10.78
CA ILE A 145 18.42 -1.72 9.61
C ILE A 145 19.09 -0.37 9.32
N THR A 146 19.54 -0.18 8.09
CA THR A 146 20.07 1.11 7.64
C THR A 146 18.94 1.91 7.00
N VAL A 147 18.68 3.09 7.55
CA VAL A 147 17.62 4.01 7.12
C VAL A 147 18.26 5.33 6.68
N ARG A 148 17.85 5.81 5.51
CA ARG A 148 18.31 7.08 4.94
C ARG A 148 17.28 8.17 5.18
N GLU A 149 17.58 9.13 6.04
CA GLU A 149 16.72 10.29 6.31
C GLU A 149 17.03 11.46 5.37
N PHE A 150 16.00 12.27 5.09
CA PHE A 150 16.13 13.49 4.31
C PHE A 150 15.82 14.69 5.18
N THR A 151 16.77 15.60 5.34
CA THR A 151 16.53 16.89 6.01
C THR A 151 16.11 17.91 4.97
N ARG A 152 14.93 18.52 5.15
CA ARG A 152 14.43 19.59 4.28
C ARG A 152 14.57 20.96 4.94
N ASP A 153 14.80 21.99 4.14
CA ASP A 153 14.72 23.40 4.58
C ASP A 153 13.27 23.88 4.72
N GLN A 154 13.10 25.14 5.10
CA GLN A 154 11.78 25.79 5.20
C GLN A 154 11.08 25.91 3.84
N GLU A 155 11.82 25.79 2.74
CA GLU A 155 11.33 25.82 1.36
C GLU A 155 11.00 24.42 0.83
N GLY A 156 11.24 23.37 1.64
CA GLY A 156 10.96 21.96 1.30
C GLY A 156 12.05 21.28 0.46
N LYS A 157 13.16 21.96 0.18
CA LYS A 157 14.28 21.39 -0.57
C LYS A 157 15.15 20.53 0.34
N VAL A 158 15.61 19.39 -0.18
CA VAL A 158 16.49 18.47 0.57
C VAL A 158 17.89 19.09 0.71
N ILE A 159 18.32 19.31 1.94
CA ILE A 159 19.62 19.88 2.30
C ILE A 159 20.64 18.78 2.56
N SER A 160 20.29 17.80 3.39
CA SER A 160 21.17 16.71 3.80
C SER A 160 20.48 15.35 3.66
N THR A 161 21.31 14.33 3.50
CA THR A 161 20.91 12.94 3.48
C THR A 161 21.79 12.21 4.47
N ASP A 162 21.18 11.67 5.51
CA ASP A 162 21.89 11.08 6.65
C ASP A 162 21.50 9.59 6.76
N ASP A 163 22.50 8.71 6.78
CA ASP A 163 22.29 7.26 6.92
C ASP A 163 22.42 6.86 8.40
N THR A 164 21.33 6.36 8.99
CA THR A 164 21.23 5.96 10.39
C THR A 164 21.00 4.47 10.52
N ASP A 165 21.80 3.79 11.35
CA ASP A 165 21.65 2.37 11.64
C ASP A 165 20.84 2.12 12.93
N LEU A 166 19.66 1.54 12.77
CA LEU A 166 18.85 1.04 13.89
C LEU A 166 19.29 -0.38 14.23
N LYS A 167 20.04 -0.53 15.33
CA LYS A 167 20.59 -1.81 15.78
C LYS A 167 19.56 -2.62 16.56
N LEU A 168 19.61 -3.94 16.36
CA LEU A 168 18.90 -4.91 17.19
C LEU A 168 19.51 -4.89 18.61
N PRO A 169 18.70 -4.74 19.69
CA PRO A 169 19.18 -4.81 21.06
C PRO A 169 19.91 -6.13 21.31
N ALA A 170 21.06 -6.05 21.98
CA ALA A 170 21.78 -7.25 22.39
C ALA A 170 20.92 -8.06 23.37
N GLU A 171 20.90 -9.38 23.17
CA GLU A 171 20.27 -10.32 24.09
C GLU A 171 20.96 -10.19 25.46
N ARG A 172 20.23 -9.68 26.47
CA ARG A 172 20.68 -9.80 27.86
C ARG A 172 20.44 -11.25 28.28
N ARG A 173 21.50 -12.04 28.33
CA ARG A 173 21.53 -13.34 29.01
C ARG A 173 21.66 -13.15 30.51
#